data_AF-A0A0Q6QKA9-F1
#
_entry.id   AF-A0A0Q6QKA9-F1
#
_cell.length_a   1.000
_cell.length_b   1.000
_cell.length_c   1.000
_cell.angle_alpha   90.00
_cell.angle_beta   90.00
_cell.angle_gamma   90.00
#
_symmetry.space_group_name_H-M   'P 1'
#
loop_
_entity.id
_entity.type
_entity.pdbx_description
1 polymer ?
#
loop_
_entity_poly.entity_id
_entity_poly.type
_entity_poly.pdbx_seq_one_letter_code
_entity_poly.pdbx_strand_id
1 'polypeptide(L)' 'MSNADLLPSLLLKINQNQLALEAAIMELTLWVEQHGADEVGGNVRGALETISENEEFFNMTLAVLMTPE' A
#
# COMPACT_ATOMS: atom_id res chain seq x y z
N MET A 1 13.83 -1.95 -24.38
CA MET A 1 13.73 -1.66 -22.93
C MET A 1 14.77 -2.51 -22.24
N SER A 2 15.72 -1.87 -21.59
CA SER A 2 16.63 -2.56 -20.69
C SER A 2 15.86 -3.07 -19.47
N ASN A 3 16.41 -4.04 -18.74
CA ASN A 3 15.82 -4.47 -17.47
C ASN A 3 15.72 -3.30 -16.46
N ALA A 4 16.60 -2.30 -16.56
CA ALA A 4 16.57 -1.11 -15.71
C ALA A 4 15.34 -0.23 -16.01
N ASP A 5 14.90 -0.16 -17.28
CA ASP A 5 13.72 0.61 -17.69
C ASP A 5 12.41 -0.01 -17.16
N LEU A 6 12.43 -1.31 -16.81
CA LEU A 6 11.26 -2.03 -16.32
C LEU A 6 11.09 -1.95 -14.80
N LEU A 7 12.14 -1.66 -14.05
CA LEU A 7 12.11 -1.63 -12.59
C LEU A 7 11.12 -0.59 -12.04
N PRO A 8 11.11 0.69 -12.50
CA PRO A 8 10.11 1.66 -12.02
C PRO A 8 8.67 1.23 -12.37
N SER A 9 8.46 0.65 -13.56
CA SER A 9 7.14 0.15 -13.97
C SER A 9 6.64 -1.00 -13.09
N LEU A 10 7.54 -1.93 -12.72
CA LEU A 10 7.21 -3.03 -11.81
C LEU A 10 6.91 -2.51 -10.40
N LEU A 11 7.73 -1.59 -9.89
CA LEU A 11 7.52 -0.96 -8.58
C LEU A 11 6.18 -0.20 -8.53
N LEU A 12 5.83 0.53 -9.59
CA LEU A 12 4.51 1.18 -9.74
C LEU A 12 3.37 0.17 -9.62
N LYS A 13 3.49 -1.01 -10.25
CA LYS A 13 2.47 -2.06 -10.15
C LYS A 13 2.38 -2.67 -8.75
N ILE A 14 3.50 -2.80 -8.05
CA ILE A 14 3.50 -3.25 -6.65
C ILE A 14 2.79 -2.25 -5.76
N ASN A 15 3.07 -0.95 -5.91
CA ASN A 15 2.39 0.11 -5.17
C ASN A 15 0.86 0.13 -5.44
N GLN A 16 0.44 -0.02 -6.70
CA GLN A 16 -0.98 -0.15 -7.05
C GLN A 16 -1.66 -1.37 -6.42
N ASN A 17 -0.95 -2.50 -6.35
CA ASN A 17 -1.46 -3.68 -5.67
C ASN A 17 -1.58 -3.45 -4.16
N GLN A 18 -0.63 -2.74 -3.55
CA GLN A 18 -0.69 -2.39 -2.13
C GLN A 18 -1.93 -1.55 -1.82
N LEU A 19 -2.21 -0.51 -2.60
CA LEU A 19 -3.42 0.32 -2.48
C LEU A 19 -4.71 -0.51 -2.56
N ALA A 20 -4.78 -1.44 -3.52
CA ALA A 20 -5.94 -2.31 -3.66
C ALA A 20 -6.11 -3.26 -2.45
N LEU A 21 -5.00 -3.78 -1.92
CA LEU A 21 -5.01 -4.63 -0.73
C LEU A 21 -5.39 -3.84 0.53
N GLU A 22 -4.87 -2.62 0.71
CA GLU A 22 -5.26 -1.74 1.82
C GLU A 22 -6.77 -1.48 1.82
N ALA A 23 -7.35 -1.17 0.65
CA ALA A 23 -8.77 -0.95 0.51
C ALA A 23 -9.59 -2.21 0.88
N ALA A 24 -9.19 -3.38 0.37
CA ALA A 24 -9.87 -4.64 0.68
C ALA A 24 -9.75 -5.01 2.17
N ILE A 25 -8.58 -4.79 2.77
CA ILE A 25 -8.35 -5.05 4.19
C ILE A 25 -9.18 -4.07 5.03
N MET A 26 -9.26 -2.79 4.65
CA MET A 26 -10.10 -1.80 5.36
C MET A 26 -11.59 -2.18 5.30
N GLU A 27 -12.09 -2.67 4.16
CA GLU A 27 -13.47 -3.15 4.06
C GLU A 27 -13.74 -4.33 5.00
N LEU A 28 -12.82 -5.30 5.08
CA LEU A 28 -12.90 -6.41 6.02
C LEU A 28 -12.76 -5.95 7.48
N THR A 29 -11.91 -4.95 7.75
CA THR A 29 -11.71 -4.35 9.08
C THR A 29 -13.01 -3.74 9.58
N LEU A 30 -13.69 -2.95 8.73
CA LEU A 30 -14.99 -2.38 9.03
C LEU A 30 -16.04 -3.46 9.30
N TRP A 31 -16.02 -4.55 8.53
CA TRP A 31 -16.92 -5.66 8.76
C TRP A 31 -16.68 -6.33 10.12
N VAL A 32 -15.43 -6.64 10.50
CA VAL A 32 -15.16 -7.27 11.80
C VAL A 32 -15.46 -6.34 12.98
N GLU A 33 -15.21 -5.03 12.86
CA GLU A 33 -15.57 -4.01 13.87
C GLU A 33 -17.09 -3.98 14.09
N GLN A 34 -17.88 -3.98 13.01
CA GLN A 34 -19.35 -4.04 13.09
C GLN A 34 -19.88 -5.31 13.77
N HIS A 35 -19.07 -6.38 13.82
CA HIS A 35 -19.41 -7.64 14.46
C HIS A 35 -18.77 -7.79 15.86
N GLY A 36 -18.32 -6.68 16.47
CA GLY A 36 -17.86 -6.62 17.85
C GLY A 36 -16.41 -7.08 18.06
N ALA A 37 -15.63 -7.22 17.01
CA ALA A 37 -14.21 -7.58 17.09
C ALA A 37 -13.31 -6.32 17.11
N ASP A 38 -13.58 -5.39 18.02
CA ASP A 38 -12.91 -4.08 18.08
C ASP A 38 -11.38 -4.19 18.27
N GLU A 39 -10.91 -5.14 19.07
CA GLU A 39 -9.47 -5.38 19.27
C GLU A 39 -8.79 -5.83 17.98
N VAL A 40 -9.45 -6.72 17.21
CA VAL A 40 -8.95 -7.16 15.91
C VAL A 40 -8.95 -6.00 14.92
N GLY A 41 -10.03 -5.21 14.90
CA GLY A 41 -10.14 -4.00 14.08
C GLY A 41 -9.00 -3.01 14.36
N GLY A 42 -8.76 -2.71 15.64
CA GLY A 42 -7.67 -1.84 16.08
C GLY A 42 -6.28 -2.34 15.66
N ASN A 43 -6.02 -3.64 15.83
CA ASN A 43 -4.76 -4.25 15.40
C ASN A 43 -4.54 -4.15 13.89
N VAL A 44 -5.59 -4.38 13.09
CA VAL A 44 -5.50 -4.25 11.64
C VAL A 44 -5.30 -2.79 11.23
N ARG A 45 -5.97 -1.83 11.88
CA ARG A 45 -5.76 -0.40 11.62
C ARG A 45 -4.33 0.06 11.91
N GLY A 46 -3.74 -0.38 13.03
CA GLY A 46 -2.33 -0.07 13.32
C GLY A 46 -1.37 -0.66 12.29
N ALA A 47 -1.66 -1.86 11.77
CA ALA A 47 -0.88 -2.43 10.68
C ALA A 47 -1.07 -1.65 9.37
N LEU A 48 -2.31 -1.24 9.03
CA LEU A 48 -2.60 -0.42 7.86
C LEU A 48 -1.91 0.95 7.92
N GLU A 49 -1.83 1.57 9.10
CA GLU A 49 -1.09 2.84 9.30
C GLU A 49 0.39 2.67 8.90
N THR A 50 1.04 1.61 9.36
CA THR A 50 2.43 1.29 8.97
C THR A 50 2.55 1.06 7.46
N ILE A 51 1.55 0.41 6.85
CA ILE A 51 1.56 0.16 5.40
C ILE A 51 1.43 1.50 4.64
N SER A 52 0.55 2.41 5.06
CA SER A 52 0.36 3.72 4.43
C SER A 52 1.60 4.62 4.58
N GLU A 53 2.30 4.60 5.72
CA GLU A 53 3.60 5.28 5.88
C GLU A 53 4.65 4.79 4.88
N ASN A 54 4.69 3.47 4.66
CA ASN A 54 5.58 2.88 3.65
C ASN A 54 5.14 3.24 2.22
N GLU A 55 3.84 3.34 1.96
CA GLU A 55 3.29 3.77 0.68
C GLU A 55 3.76 5.18 0.31
N GLU A 56 3.74 6.12 1.25
CA GLU A 56 4.20 7.50 1.05
C GLU A 56 5.67 7.53 0.63
N PHE A 57 6.53 6.82 1.37
CA PHE A 57 7.96 6.73 1.04
C PHE A 57 8.19 6.07 -0.34
N PHE A 58 7.42 5.02 -0.65
CA PHE A 58 7.51 4.33 -1.92
C PHE A 58 7.10 5.24 -3.09
N ASN A 59 6.01 6.00 -2.94
CA ASN A 59 5.54 6.95 -3.94
C ASN A 59 6.57 8.06 -4.20
N MET A 60 7.18 8.61 -3.14
CA MET A 60 8.24 9.63 -3.27
C MET A 60 9.45 9.09 -4.04
N THR A 61 9.95 7.91 -3.66
CA THR A 61 11.12 7.30 -4.31
C THR A 61 10.85 6.87 -5.75
N LEU A 62 9.66 6.37 -6.03
CA LEU A 62 9.23 6.02 -7.38
C LEU A 62 9.13 7.25 -8.30
N ALA A 63 8.66 8.38 -7.79
CA ALA A 63 8.64 9.64 -8.55
C ALA A 63 10.05 10.07 -8.98
N VAL A 64 11.04 9.95 -8.08
CA VAL A 64 12.45 10.21 -8.40
C VAL A 64 12.96 9.26 -9.49
N LEU A 65 12.68 7.95 -9.38
CA LEU A 65 13.12 6.95 -10.34
C LEU A 65 12.51 7.11 -11.75
N MET A 66 11.33 7.73 -11.85
CA MET A 66 10.64 7.96 -13.12
C MET A 66 10.92 9.34 -13.73
N THR A 67 11.71 10.18 -13.06
CA THR A 67 12.09 11.51 -13.59
C THR A 67 13.10 11.31 -14.72
N PRO A 68 12.83 11.79 -15.95
CA PRO A 68 13.82 11.78 -17.03
C PRO A 68 15.05 12.63 -16.66
N GLU A 69 16.24 12.21 -17.07
CA GLU A 69 17.45 13.05 -16.97
C GLU A 69 17.34 14.36 -17.77
#